data_AF-A0A2D4MDT2-F1
#
_entry.id   AF-A0A2D4MDT2-F1
#
_cell.length_a   1.000
_cell.length_b   1.000
_cell.length_c   1.000
_cell.angle_alpha   90.00
_cell.angle_beta   90.00
_cell.angle_gamma   90.00
#
_symmetry.space_group_name_H-M   'P 1'
#
loop_
_entity.id
_entity.type
_entity.pdbx_description
1 polymer ?
#
loop_
_entity_poly.entity_id
_entity_poly.type
_entity_poly.pdbx_seq_one_letter_code
_entity_poly.pdbx_strand_id
1 'polypeptide(L)'
;MASTTDVVQNYQSMFAYRYTTEDKEYQKYLQSSANPPPIIEDWMNRESSVPSVSEILQNYKNKFAHRFTSEDEEYQKYVQRPADPPPLLEDWRNRSGGNQRYRDR
;
A
#
# COMPACT_ATOMS: atom_id res chain seq x y z
N MET A 1 -3.89 32.59 32.23
CA MET A 1 -4.02 32.07 30.86
C MET A 1 -5.45 32.31 30.40
N ALA A 2 -5.67 32.75 29.16
CA ALA A 2 -7.04 32.92 28.65
C ALA A 2 -7.74 31.56 28.64
N SER A 3 -9.02 31.52 29.04
CA SER A 3 -9.80 30.29 29.01
C SER A 3 -10.06 29.88 27.56
N THR A 4 -10.10 28.58 27.29
CA THR A 4 -10.41 28.05 25.95
C THR A 4 -11.70 28.61 25.37
N THR A 5 -12.70 28.87 26.23
CA THR A 5 -13.95 29.54 25.88
C THR A 5 -13.75 30.95 25.34
N ASP A 6 -12.88 31.74 25.97
CA ASP A 6 -12.61 33.13 25.58
C ASP A 6 -11.88 33.17 24.23
N VAL A 7 -10.97 32.22 24.01
CA VAL A 7 -10.26 32.07 22.74
C VAL A 7 -11.24 31.69 21.63
N VAL A 8 -12.12 30.70 21.84
CA VAL A 8 -13.12 30.28 20.85
C VAL A 8 -14.07 31.42 20.52
N GLN A 9 -14.57 32.14 21.53
CA GLN A 9 -15.48 33.27 21.34
C GLN A 9 -14.83 34.39 20.51
N ASN A 10 -13.55 34.68 20.78
CA ASN A 10 -12.78 35.64 20.01
C ASN A 10 -12.65 35.23 18.54
N TYR A 11 -12.30 33.96 18.26
CA TYR A 11 -12.23 33.46 16.88
C TYR A 11 -13.57 33.48 16.16
N GLN A 12 -14.67 33.14 16.84
CA GLN A 12 -16.01 33.25 16.25
C GLN A 12 -16.34 34.69 15.85
N SER A 13 -15.98 35.67 16.67
CA SER A 13 -16.19 37.09 16.37
C SER A 13 -15.30 37.58 15.24
N MET A 14 -14.00 37.25 15.24
CA MET A 14 -13.05 37.70 14.21
C MET A 14 -13.39 37.17 12.82
N PHE A 15 -14.05 36.02 12.75
CA PHE A 15 -14.29 35.28 11.53
C PHE A 15 -15.77 35.05 11.25
N ALA A 16 -16.64 35.90 11.81
CA ALA A 16 -18.09 35.81 11.67
C ALA A 16 -18.57 35.79 10.20
N TYR A 17 -17.81 36.41 9.30
CA TYR A 17 -18.12 36.49 7.87
C TYR A 17 -17.34 35.47 7.02
N ARG A 18 -16.62 34.50 7.60
CA ARG A 18 -15.86 33.53 6.81
C ARG A 18 -16.76 32.83 5.78
N TYR A 19 -16.28 32.78 4.54
CA TYR A 19 -16.96 32.14 3.41
C TYR A 19 -18.32 32.74 3.02
N THR A 20 -18.62 33.97 3.45
CA THR A 20 -19.80 34.72 2.99
C THR A 20 -19.47 35.64 1.82
N THR A 21 -20.46 36.40 1.36
CA THR A 21 -20.29 37.47 0.36
C THR A 21 -19.47 38.65 0.88
N GLU A 22 -19.43 38.85 2.20
CA GLU A 22 -18.65 39.91 2.83
C GLU A 22 -17.15 39.56 2.94
N ASP A 23 -16.80 38.28 2.83
CA ASP A 23 -15.42 37.79 2.84
C ASP A 23 -14.69 38.07 1.52
N LYS A 24 -13.93 39.17 1.50
CA LYS A 24 -13.17 39.62 0.32
C LYS A 24 -12.15 38.59 -0.18
N GLU A 25 -11.55 37.81 0.71
CA GLU A 25 -10.55 36.80 0.34
C GLU A 25 -11.24 35.63 -0.36
N TYR A 26 -12.36 35.17 0.20
CA TYR A 26 -13.17 34.13 -0.41
C TYR A 26 -13.76 34.54 -1.76
N GLN A 27 -14.26 35.77 -1.88
CA GLN A 27 -14.78 36.26 -3.17
C GLN A 27 -13.69 36.31 -4.25
N LYS A 28 -12.46 36.70 -3.88
CA LYS A 28 -11.31 36.66 -4.79
C LYS A 28 -10.95 35.22 -5.21
N TYR A 29 -11.06 34.26 -4.30
CA TYR A 29 -10.84 32.85 -4.60
C TYR A 29 -11.84 32.32 -5.64
N LEU A 30 -13.13 32.67 -5.50
CA LEU A 30 -14.16 32.28 -6.47
C LEU A 30 -13.92 32.85 -7.88
N GLN A 31 -13.26 34.00 -7.98
CA GLN A 31 -12.87 34.63 -9.26
C GLN A 31 -11.59 34.03 -9.86
N SER A 32 -10.85 33.23 -9.12
CA SER A 32 -9.59 32.65 -9.57
C SER A 32 -9.83 31.49 -10.53
N SER A 33 -9.07 31.42 -11.62
CA SER A 33 -9.12 30.27 -12.53
C SER A 33 -8.58 29.02 -11.84
N ALA A 34 -9.03 27.84 -12.27
CA ALA A 34 -8.48 26.58 -11.78
C ALA A 34 -6.96 26.56 -11.98
N ASN A 35 -6.20 26.33 -10.91
CA ASN A 35 -4.75 26.18 -11.00
C ASN A 35 -4.47 24.94 -11.87
N PRO A 36 -3.80 25.08 -13.02
CA PRO A 36 -3.44 23.93 -13.82
C PRO A 36 -2.52 23.01 -13.01
N PRO A 37 -2.57 21.69 -13.23
CA PRO A 37 -1.61 20.79 -12.61
C PRO A 37 -0.19 21.22 -12.98
N PRO A 38 0.78 21.10 -12.07
CA PRO A 38 2.16 21.45 -12.36
C PRO A 38 2.69 20.59 -13.51
N ILE A 39 3.26 21.22 -14.53
CA ILE A 39 3.93 20.55 -15.63
C ILE A 39 5.42 20.44 -15.27
N ILE A 40 5.94 19.22 -15.24
CA ILE A 40 7.36 18.96 -14.99
C ILE A 40 7.99 18.51 -16.32
N GLU A 41 8.75 19.41 -16.97
CA GLU A 41 9.32 19.20 -18.32
C GLU A 41 10.34 18.04 -18.35
N ASP A 42 11.16 17.89 -17.31
CA ASP A 42 12.21 16.86 -17.21
C ASP A 42 11.68 15.43 -17.20
N TRP A 43 10.41 15.23 -16.79
CA TRP A 43 9.79 13.90 -16.75
C TRP A 43 9.39 13.38 -18.14
N MET A 44 9.17 14.27 -19.10
CA MET A 44 8.86 13.91 -20.50
C MET A 44 10.13 13.62 -21.31
N ASN A 45 11.26 14.23 -20.94
CA ASN A 45 12.56 14.04 -21.58
C ASN A 45 13.37 12.89 -20.98
N ARG A 46 12.86 12.27 -19.91
CA ARG A 46 13.39 10.99 -19.43
C ARG A 46 13.05 9.97 -20.51
N GLU A 47 14.00 9.72 -21.41
CA GLU A 47 13.95 8.58 -22.34
C GLU A 47 13.38 7.40 -21.56
N SER A 48 12.24 6.89 -22.02
CA SER A 48 11.53 5.83 -21.32
C SER A 48 12.39 4.58 -21.35
N SER A 49 13.30 4.45 -20.39
CA SER A 49 14.10 3.25 -20.14
C SER A 49 13.22 2.08 -19.71
N VAL A 50 11.92 2.31 -19.51
CA VAL A 50 10.93 1.24 -19.34
C VAL A 50 10.57 0.76 -20.75
N PRO A 51 10.91 -0.49 -21.11
CA PRO A 51 10.54 -1.05 -22.40
C PRO A 51 9.01 -1.02 -22.55
N SER A 52 8.54 -0.91 -23.78
CA SER A 52 7.11 -1.00 -24.08
C SER A 52 6.52 -2.30 -23.51
N VAL A 53 5.24 -2.29 -23.13
CA VAL A 53 4.52 -3.50 -22.71
C VAL A 53 4.66 -4.63 -23.75
N SER A 54 4.70 -4.29 -25.05
CA SER A 54 4.92 -5.27 -26.11
C SER A 54 6.33 -5.88 -26.06
N GLU A 55 7.36 -5.07 -25.81
CA GLU A 55 8.75 -5.52 -25.68
C GLU A 55 8.95 -6.37 -24.44
N ILE A 56 8.34 -5.98 -23.32
CA ILE A 56 8.32 -6.77 -22.08
C ILE A 56 7.67 -8.13 -22.34
N LEU A 57 6.52 -8.15 -23.02
CA LEU A 57 5.81 -9.40 -23.33
C LEU A 57 6.64 -10.33 -24.21
N GLN A 58 7.28 -9.79 -25.26
CA GLN A 58 8.15 -10.60 -26.14
C GLN A 58 9.38 -11.12 -25.40
N ASN A 59 9.98 -10.29 -24.53
CA ASN A 59 11.10 -10.70 -23.70
C ASN A 59 10.72 -11.89 -22.79
N TYR A 60 9.57 -11.82 -22.13
CA TYR A 60 9.09 -12.91 -21.26
C TYR A 60 8.72 -14.17 -22.03
N LYS A 61 8.06 -14.05 -23.20
CA LYS A 61 7.77 -15.19 -24.07
C LYS A 61 9.03 -15.95 -24.46
N ASN A 62 10.10 -15.23 -24.79
CA ASN A 62 11.38 -15.84 -25.16
C ASN A 62 12.09 -16.45 -23.96
N LYS A 63 12.15 -15.75 -22.82
CA LYS A 63 12.80 -16.25 -21.60
C LYS A 63 12.17 -17.52 -21.04
N PHE A 64 10.85 -17.65 -21.17
CA PHE A 64 10.08 -18.77 -20.65
C PHE A 64 9.53 -19.67 -21.76
N ALA A 65 10.15 -19.67 -22.95
CA ALA A 65 9.69 -20.44 -24.11
C ALA A 65 9.56 -21.94 -23.81
N HIS A 66 10.45 -22.46 -22.96
CA HIS A 66 10.50 -23.87 -22.57
C HIS A 66 9.74 -24.17 -21.27
N ARG A 67 9.06 -23.19 -20.67
CA ARG A 67 8.41 -23.36 -19.36
C ARG A 67 7.44 -24.55 -19.38
N PHE A 68 7.58 -25.44 -18.41
CA PHE A 68 6.79 -26.67 -18.27
C PHE A 68 6.93 -27.70 -19.40
N THR A 69 7.96 -27.61 -20.24
CA THR A 69 8.27 -28.64 -21.23
C THR A 69 9.29 -29.64 -20.68
N SER A 70 9.68 -30.62 -21.49
CA SER A 70 10.78 -31.54 -21.19
C SER A 70 12.15 -30.86 -21.11
N GLU A 71 12.30 -29.67 -21.70
CA GLU A 71 13.54 -28.89 -21.74
C GLU A 71 13.70 -27.99 -20.49
N ASP A 72 12.64 -27.84 -19.69
CA ASP A 72 12.67 -27.10 -18.43
C ASP A 72 13.22 -27.97 -17.30
N GLU A 73 14.52 -27.83 -17.02
CA GLU A 73 15.20 -28.58 -15.97
C GLU A 73 14.58 -28.40 -14.58
N GLU A 74 14.06 -27.20 -14.27
CA GLU A 74 13.45 -26.92 -12.96
C GLU A 74 12.15 -27.68 -12.82
N TYR A 75 11.32 -27.66 -13.87
CA TYR A 75 10.08 -28.42 -13.91
C TYR A 75 10.35 -29.94 -13.87
N GLN A 76 11.32 -30.45 -14.63
CA GLN A 76 11.66 -31.87 -14.59
C GLN A 76 12.13 -32.32 -13.20
N LYS A 77 12.92 -31.50 -12.51
CA LYS A 77 13.29 -31.76 -11.11
C LYS A 77 12.08 -31.78 -10.20
N TYR A 78 11.09 -30.91 -10.42
CA TYR A 78 9.85 -30.90 -9.64
C TYR A 78 9.00 -32.15 -9.86
N VAL A 79 8.84 -32.58 -11.12
CA VAL A 79 8.08 -33.79 -11.48
C VAL A 79 8.69 -35.05 -10.85
N GLN A 80 10.02 -35.10 -10.69
CA GLN A 80 10.72 -36.22 -10.06
C GLN A 80 10.62 -36.22 -8.53
N ARG A 81 10.12 -35.16 -7.89
CA ARG A 81 10.01 -35.12 -6.42
C ARG A 81 8.95 -36.11 -5.94
N PRO A 82 9.25 -36.91 -4.90
CA PRO A 82 8.20 -37.63 -4.20
C PRO A 82 7.22 -36.63 -3.58
N ALA A 83 5.98 -37.05 -3.34
CA ALA A 83 5.03 -36.22 -2.62
C ALA A 83 5.58 -35.92 -1.22
N ASP A 84 5.72 -34.63 -0.90
CA ASP A 84 6.20 -34.22 0.42
C ASP A 84 5.21 -34.71 1.49
N PRO A 85 5.68 -35.44 2.52
CA PRO A 85 4.81 -35.83 3.61
C PRO A 85 4.31 -34.58 4.34
N PRO A 86 3.08 -34.60 4.86
CA PRO A 86 2.59 -33.49 5.66
C PRO A 86 3.52 -33.25 6.86
N PRO A 87 3.73 -31.99 7.28
CA PRO A 87 4.63 -31.69 8.37
C PRO A 87 4.15 -32.35 9.67
N LEU A 88 5.01 -33.15 10.29
CA LEU A 88 4.78 -33.72 11.61
C LEU A 88 5.21 -32.68 12.66
N LEU A 89 4.29 -32.37 13.58
CA LEU A 89 4.56 -31.47 14.69
C LEU A 89 4.62 -32.31 15.97
N GLU A 90 5.84 -32.54 16.46
CA GLU A 90 6.04 -33.05 17.82
C GLU A 90 5.60 -31.98 18.82
N ASP A 91 5.07 -32.39 19.97
CA ASP A 91 4.81 -31.50 21.09
C ASP A 91 3.84 -30.32 20.83
N TRP A 92 2.95 -30.46 19.84
CA TRP A 92 1.88 -29.49 19.52
C TRP A 92 1.03 -29.08 20.75
N ARG A 93 1.00 -29.93 21.79
CA ARG A 93 0.27 -29.71 23.03
C ARG A 93 1.14 -29.80 24.28
N ASN A 94 2.45 -29.52 24.20
CA ASN A 94 3.34 -29.43 25.38
C ASN A 94 2.92 -28.29 26.31
N ARG A 95 1.84 -28.52 27.05
CA ARG A 95 1.61 -28.00 28.39
C ARG A 95 2.29 -28.96 29.36
N SER A 96 3.62 -29.03 29.30
CA SER A 96 4.42 -29.42 30.47
C SER A 96 4.29 -28.29 31.49
N GLY A 97 3.13 -28.27 32.14
CA GLY A 97 2.60 -27.23 33.01
C GLY A 97 1.14 -27.50 33.40
N GLY A 98 0.67 -28.75 33.23
CA GLY A 98 -0.62 -29.20 33.72
C GLY A 98 -0.59 -29.24 35.24
N ASN A 99 -1.15 -28.18 35.87
CA ASN A 99 -1.62 -28.14 37.25
C ASN A 99 -1.95 -29.54 37.79
N GLN A 100 -1.13 -30.05 38.72
CA GLN A 100 -1.58 -31.05 39.68
C GLN A 100 -2.60 -30.37 40.61
N ARG A 101 -3.80 -30.14 40.09
CA ARG A 101 -4.98 -29.83 40.90
C ARG A 101 -5.79 -31.09 40.98
N TYR A 102 -6.20 -31.41 42.22
CA TYR A 102 -6.94 -32.59 42.69
C TYR A 102 -6.01 -33.77 43.07
N ARG A 103 -6.01 -34.30 44.30
CA ARG A 103 -7.12 -34.48 45.26
C ARG A 103 -6.66 -34.45 46.72
N ASP A 104 -7.48 -33.79 47.52
CA ASP A 104 -7.72 -33.95 48.95
C ASP A 104 -7.41 -35.38 49.48
N ARG A 105 -6.36 -35.54 50.29
CA ARG A 105 -6.36 -36.07 51.67
C ARG A 105 -4.96 -36.12 52.27
#